data_AF-A0A2R5G1Y9-F1
#
_entry.id   AF-A0A2R5G1Y9-F1
#
_cell.length_a   1.000
_cell.length_b   1.000
_cell.length_c   1.000
_cell.angle_alpha   90.00
_cell.angle_beta   90.00
_cell.angle_gamma   90.00
#
_symmetry.space_group_name_H-M   'P 1'
#
loop_
_entity.id
_entity.type
_entity.pdbx_description
1 polymer ?
#
loop_
_entity_poly.entity_id
_entity_poly.type
_entity_poly.pdbx_seq_one_letter_code
_entity_poly.pdbx_strand_id
1 'polypeptide(L)'
;MNTSASFEGSSSPFKFLNFDFTTPVSEKIPSLEDRFSEFVQPTQDADLLRQLSFIPGLKEILMIRQVHALEHATVWVLSESKSAYPAQGEPTNVQLDNELLSGLSTEQGFYLYGEVNISDLRRAVILARHRLTSGEWDLAVHPRCGTNLSVAMLLTAGLAVGVHLLLPFRPIEQLIGLGLAATTAAELAPDLGSMAQRYLTTAIPFNLTIDNIIRTRDVWGRHAHFVKVGWQE
;
A
#
# COMPACT_ATOMS: atom_id res chain seq x y z
N MET A 1 64.51 9.40 24.03
CA MET A 1 63.83 8.68 25.14
C MET A 1 62.44 9.28 25.29
N ASN A 2 61.43 8.41 25.49
CA ASN A 2 60.05 8.69 25.93
C ASN A 2 59.10 9.50 25.00
N THR A 3 58.30 8.76 24.22
CA THR A 3 56.82 8.59 24.35
C THR A 3 56.11 9.37 25.48
N SER A 4 54.84 9.80 25.40
CA SER A 4 53.69 9.53 24.50
C SER A 4 52.90 10.86 24.27
N ALA A 5 51.66 10.98 23.75
CA ALA A 5 50.58 10.05 23.39
C ALA A 5 49.67 10.65 22.27
N SER A 6 48.49 10.05 22.03
CA SER A 6 47.46 10.46 21.06
C SER A 6 46.11 10.72 21.70
N PHE A 7 45.22 11.46 21.01
CA PHE A 7 43.79 11.12 21.00
C PHE A 7 43.18 11.45 19.63
N GLU A 8 42.32 10.55 19.15
CA GLU A 8 41.69 10.59 17.84
C GLU A 8 40.17 10.51 18.03
N GLY A 9 39.40 11.27 17.26
CA GLY A 9 37.94 11.29 17.35
C GLY A 9 37.34 12.51 16.64
N SER A 10 36.24 12.41 15.90
CA SER A 10 35.48 11.20 15.51
C SER A 10 34.77 11.44 14.18
N SER A 11 34.76 10.43 13.31
CA SER A 11 33.99 10.45 12.06
C SER A 11 32.52 10.09 12.32
N SER A 12 31.63 11.09 12.25
CA SER A 12 30.19 10.87 12.41
C SER A 12 29.57 10.24 11.15
N PRO A 13 28.85 9.10 11.24
CA PRO A 13 28.36 8.36 10.08
C PRO A 13 26.98 8.81 9.54
N PHE A 14 26.40 9.91 10.06
CA PHE A 14 25.04 10.34 9.74
C PHE A 14 25.01 11.66 8.95
N LYS A 15 25.24 11.59 7.63
CA LYS A 15 24.97 12.68 6.67
C LYS A 15 23.66 12.41 5.90
N PHE A 16 22.54 12.27 6.60
CA PHE A 16 21.22 12.02 5.97
C PHE A 16 20.38 13.28 5.75
N LEU A 17 20.84 14.45 6.23
CA LEU A 17 20.10 15.73 6.16
C LEU A 17 21.00 16.85 5.64
N ASN A 18 21.28 16.84 4.33
CA ASN A 18 21.98 17.95 3.66
C ASN A 18 20.96 18.94 3.09
N PHE A 19 20.36 19.77 3.95
CA PHE A 19 19.53 20.90 3.54
C PHE A 19 20.42 22.09 3.17
N ASP A 20 20.95 22.10 1.93
CA ASP A 20 21.70 23.25 1.41
C ASP A 20 20.75 24.41 1.10
N PHE A 21 20.57 25.31 2.07
CA PHE A 21 19.62 26.43 2.00
C PHE A 21 20.17 27.65 1.22
N THR A 22 20.86 27.43 0.10
CA THR A 22 21.42 28.51 -0.75
C THR A 22 21.53 28.15 -2.23
N THR A 23 20.53 28.50 -3.04
CA THR A 23 20.67 28.81 -4.48
C THR A 23 19.54 29.76 -4.93
N PRO A 24 19.73 30.56 -5.99
CA PRO A 24 18.84 31.68 -6.30
C PRO A 24 17.63 31.31 -7.16
N VAL A 25 16.61 32.18 -7.11
CA VAL A 25 15.35 32.07 -7.85
C VAL A 25 15.57 32.07 -9.36
N SER A 26 15.46 30.91 -10.01
CA SER A 26 14.87 30.73 -11.35
C SER A 26 14.97 29.28 -11.82
N GLU A 27 14.18 28.37 -11.24
CA GLU A 27 13.93 27.08 -11.89
C GLU A 27 12.48 26.64 -11.72
N LYS A 28 11.95 26.01 -12.76
CA LYS A 28 10.54 25.61 -12.88
C LYS A 28 10.27 24.53 -11.83
N ILE A 29 9.39 24.80 -10.86
CA ILE A 29 9.06 23.85 -9.78
C ILE A 29 8.66 22.50 -10.43
N PRO A 30 9.42 21.41 -10.19
CA PRO A 30 9.05 20.09 -10.69
C PRO A 30 7.68 19.70 -10.11
N SER A 31 6.87 19.01 -10.90
CA SER A 31 5.61 18.47 -10.40
C SER A 31 5.87 17.53 -9.22
N LEU A 32 4.86 17.31 -8.38
CA LEU A 32 5.00 16.36 -7.27
C LEU A 32 5.29 14.94 -7.80
N GLU A 33 4.75 14.61 -8.98
CA GLU A 33 4.95 13.36 -9.71
C GLU A 33 6.41 13.15 -10.18
N ASP A 34 7.05 14.21 -10.71
CA ASP A 34 8.47 14.15 -11.13
C ASP A 34 9.38 13.74 -9.94
N ARG A 35 9.11 14.29 -8.75
CA ARG A 35 9.86 13.93 -7.54
C ARG A 35 9.61 12.49 -7.11
N PHE A 36 8.37 11.99 -7.20
CA PHE A 36 8.09 10.59 -6.86
C PHE A 36 8.81 9.60 -7.77
N SER A 37 9.00 9.95 -9.04
CA SER A 37 9.76 9.13 -9.99
C SER A 37 11.24 8.99 -9.62
N GLU A 38 11.79 9.96 -8.89
CA GLU A 38 13.18 9.98 -8.43
C GLU A 38 13.43 9.10 -7.19
N PHE A 39 12.38 8.82 -6.40
CA PHE A 39 12.48 8.06 -5.13
C PHE A 39 12.25 6.55 -5.27
N VAL A 40 11.56 6.07 -6.31
CA VAL A 40 11.24 4.64 -6.45
C VAL A 40 12.39 3.91 -7.15
N GLN A 41 13.30 3.33 -6.35
CA GLN A 41 14.43 2.55 -6.87
C GLN A 41 14.15 1.04 -6.84
N PRO A 42 14.33 0.29 -7.95
CA PRO A 42 14.02 -1.14 -8.02
C PRO A 42 14.75 -2.04 -7.00
N THR A 43 15.89 -1.61 -6.47
CA THR A 43 16.68 -2.39 -5.50
C THR A 43 16.43 -1.99 -4.04
N GLN A 44 15.62 -0.94 -3.79
CA GLN A 44 15.50 -0.32 -2.46
C GLN A 44 15.17 -1.31 -1.35
N ASP A 45 14.15 -2.15 -1.54
CA ASP A 45 13.73 -3.13 -0.52
C ASP A 45 14.75 -4.27 -0.36
N ALA A 46 15.45 -4.67 -1.43
CA ALA A 46 16.53 -5.67 -1.38
C ALA A 46 17.77 -5.14 -0.66
N ASP A 47 18.18 -3.90 -0.92
CA ASP A 47 19.33 -3.28 -0.26
C ASP A 47 19.02 -2.97 1.21
N LEU A 48 17.78 -2.59 1.54
CA LEU A 48 17.31 -2.45 2.91
C LEU A 48 17.32 -3.80 3.65
N LEU A 49 16.83 -4.87 3.02
CA LEU A 49 16.86 -6.22 3.59
C LEU A 49 18.30 -6.75 3.79
N ARG A 50 19.22 -6.44 2.87
CA ARG A 50 20.65 -6.79 3.01
C ARG A 50 21.30 -6.06 4.21
N GLN A 51 21.03 -4.76 4.36
CA GLN A 51 21.59 -3.93 5.44
C GLN A 51 21.00 -4.26 6.82
N LEU A 52 19.71 -4.60 6.87
CA LEU A 52 18.95 -4.79 8.11
C LEU A 52 18.48 -6.25 8.32
N SER A 53 19.18 -7.21 7.72
CA SER A 53 18.87 -8.66 7.78
C SER A 53 18.79 -9.25 9.21
N PHE A 54 19.28 -8.53 10.21
CA PHE A 54 19.20 -8.89 11.62
C PHE A 54 17.84 -8.53 12.28
N ILE A 55 16.98 -7.74 11.63
CA ILE A 55 15.67 -7.35 12.16
C ILE A 55 14.64 -8.48 11.89
N PRO A 56 14.09 -9.14 12.92
CA PRO A 56 13.08 -10.17 12.72
C PRO A 56 11.79 -9.59 12.12
N GLY A 57 11.17 -10.32 11.18
CA GLY A 57 9.91 -9.90 10.54
C GLY A 57 10.08 -8.87 9.41
N LEU A 58 11.30 -8.35 9.17
CA LEU A 58 11.52 -7.32 8.16
C LEU A 58 11.22 -7.82 6.74
N LYS A 59 11.67 -9.03 6.40
CA LYS A 59 11.40 -9.62 5.07
C LYS A 59 9.91 -9.79 4.84
N GLU A 60 9.19 -10.23 5.86
CA GLU A 60 7.75 -10.47 5.84
C GLU A 60 6.98 -9.16 5.64
N ILE A 61 7.42 -8.07 6.28
CA ILE A 61 6.87 -6.71 6.10
C ILE A 61 7.12 -6.18 4.68
N LEU A 62 8.30 -6.41 4.10
CA LEU A 62 8.59 -6.00 2.71
C LEU A 62 7.78 -6.85 1.70
N MET A 63 7.74 -8.17 1.91
CA MET A 63 6.93 -9.10 1.11
C MET A 63 5.46 -8.69 1.10
N ILE A 64 4.82 -8.52 2.26
CA ILE A 64 3.37 -8.25 2.30
C ILE A 64 2.99 -6.94 1.61
N ARG A 65 3.85 -5.90 1.69
CA ARG A 65 3.65 -4.63 0.98
C ARG A 65 3.74 -4.79 -0.54
N GLN A 66 4.72 -5.54 -1.05
CA GLN A 66 4.84 -5.81 -2.48
C GLN A 66 3.70 -6.72 -2.99
N VAL A 67 3.29 -7.70 -2.19
CA VAL A 67 2.15 -8.59 -2.49
C VAL A 67 0.84 -7.81 -2.56
N HIS A 68 0.61 -6.89 -1.63
CA HIS A 68 -0.61 -6.08 -1.57
C HIS A 68 -0.75 -5.11 -2.76
N ALA A 69 0.34 -4.53 -3.25
CA ALA A 69 0.33 -3.79 -4.51
C ALA A 69 -0.04 -4.69 -5.70
N LEU A 70 0.57 -5.88 -5.78
CA LEU A 70 0.30 -6.84 -6.85
C LEU A 70 -1.15 -7.36 -6.83
N GLU A 71 -1.73 -7.55 -5.64
CA GLU A 71 -3.14 -7.88 -5.46
C GLU A 71 -4.04 -6.79 -6.03
N HIS A 72 -3.86 -5.54 -5.60
CA HIS A 72 -4.63 -4.39 -6.10
C HIS A 72 -4.54 -4.25 -7.62
N ALA A 73 -3.33 -4.31 -8.19
CA ALA A 73 -3.14 -4.21 -9.63
C ALA A 73 -3.74 -5.41 -10.39
N THR A 74 -3.73 -6.62 -9.80
CA THR A 74 -4.40 -7.79 -10.39
C THR A 74 -5.92 -7.59 -10.44
N VAL A 75 -6.51 -7.03 -9.37
CA VAL A 75 -7.95 -6.70 -9.35
C VAL A 75 -8.29 -5.67 -10.42
N TRP A 76 -7.49 -4.60 -10.55
CA TRP A 76 -7.65 -3.57 -11.60
C TRP A 76 -7.60 -4.17 -13.03
N VAL A 77 -6.59 -4.99 -13.33
CA VAL A 77 -6.45 -5.62 -14.66
C VAL A 77 -7.62 -6.57 -14.98
N LEU A 78 -8.16 -7.27 -13.96
CA LEU A 78 -9.36 -8.10 -14.12
C LEU A 78 -10.63 -7.27 -14.37
N SER A 79 -10.74 -6.07 -13.80
CA SER A 79 -11.88 -5.16 -14.03
C SER A 79 -11.91 -4.67 -15.47
N GLU A 80 -10.78 -4.12 -15.93
CA GLU A 80 -10.61 -3.63 -17.30
C GLU A 80 -10.96 -4.71 -18.33
N SER A 81 -10.47 -5.94 -18.10
CA SER A 81 -10.73 -7.10 -18.96
C SER A 81 -12.21 -7.48 -19.02
N LYS A 82 -12.95 -7.30 -17.92
CA LYS A 82 -14.40 -7.57 -17.84
C LYS A 82 -15.22 -6.47 -18.51
N SER A 83 -14.87 -5.19 -18.30
CA SER A 83 -15.54 -4.06 -18.95
C SER A 83 -15.33 -4.03 -20.47
N ALA A 84 -14.26 -4.65 -20.99
CA ALA A 84 -14.05 -4.81 -22.43
C ALA A 84 -15.03 -5.79 -23.11
N TYR A 85 -15.70 -6.66 -22.35
CA TYR A 85 -16.72 -7.60 -22.83
C TYR A 85 -18.03 -7.42 -22.03
N PRO A 86 -18.78 -6.33 -22.26
CA PRO A 86 -20.04 -6.12 -21.57
C PRO A 86 -21.03 -7.25 -21.88
N ALA A 87 -21.49 -7.94 -20.83
CA ALA A 87 -22.68 -8.77 -20.93
C ALA A 87 -23.87 -7.87 -21.31
N GLN A 88 -24.72 -8.35 -22.21
CA GLN A 88 -25.83 -7.57 -22.76
C GLN A 88 -26.87 -7.24 -21.67
N GLY A 89 -26.86 -6.00 -21.16
CA GLY A 89 -27.93 -5.45 -20.31
C GLY A 89 -27.44 -4.46 -19.25
N GLU A 90 -28.08 -3.29 -19.21
CA GLU A 90 -27.95 -2.19 -18.23
C GLU A 90 -26.70 -1.27 -18.29
N PRO A 91 -26.87 0.02 -18.65
CA PRO A 91 -25.83 1.05 -18.54
C PRO A 91 -25.93 1.82 -17.22
N THR A 92 -25.31 1.32 -16.15
CA THR A 92 -25.16 2.07 -14.89
C THR A 92 -23.87 2.90 -14.90
N ASN A 93 -24.00 4.23 -14.85
CA ASN A 93 -22.87 5.16 -14.69
C ASN A 93 -22.31 5.14 -13.25
N VAL A 94 -21.77 4.00 -12.81
CA VAL A 94 -20.88 3.86 -11.65
C VAL A 94 -19.82 2.79 -11.99
N GLN A 95 -18.74 3.21 -12.63
CA GLN A 95 -17.76 2.32 -13.25
C GLN A 95 -16.79 1.68 -12.22
N LEU A 96 -17.19 0.58 -11.58
CA LEU A 96 -16.25 -0.40 -10.99
C LEU A 96 -16.89 -1.79 -10.76
N ASP A 97 -16.97 -2.64 -11.79
CA ASP A 97 -17.55 -4.00 -11.77
C ASP A 97 -16.77 -5.06 -10.93
N ASN A 98 -16.00 -4.60 -9.94
CA ASN A 98 -15.20 -5.40 -9.02
C ASN A 98 -15.93 -5.82 -7.74
N GLU A 99 -17.22 -5.52 -7.57
CA GLU A 99 -17.97 -5.85 -6.34
C GLU A 99 -17.84 -7.31 -5.91
N LEU A 100 -17.68 -8.23 -6.87
CA LEU A 100 -17.55 -9.68 -6.65
C LEU A 100 -16.11 -10.17 -6.41
N LEU A 101 -15.10 -9.29 -6.56
CA LEU A 101 -13.69 -9.61 -6.29
C LEU A 101 -13.23 -8.95 -4.99
N SER A 102 -12.63 -9.76 -4.12
CA SER A 102 -12.02 -9.36 -2.85
C SER A 102 -10.67 -10.04 -2.70
N GLY A 103 -9.66 -9.32 -2.26
CA GLY A 103 -8.33 -9.87 -1.99
C GLY A 103 -8.04 -10.06 -0.50
N LEU A 104 -7.01 -10.85 -0.21
CA LEU A 104 -6.37 -10.95 1.11
C LEU A 104 -4.89 -11.29 0.92
N SER A 105 -4.03 -10.30 1.14
CA SER A 105 -2.57 -10.43 1.00
C SER A 105 -1.89 -11.02 2.24
N THR A 106 -0.87 -11.86 2.02
CA THR A 106 0.03 -12.45 3.04
C THR A 106 1.48 -12.33 2.58
N GLU A 107 2.42 -12.66 3.45
CA GLU A 107 3.86 -12.66 3.18
C GLU A 107 4.33 -13.75 2.19
N GLN A 108 3.46 -14.66 1.73
CA GLN A 108 3.76 -15.69 0.71
C GLN A 108 2.95 -15.54 -0.59
N GLY A 109 2.07 -14.54 -0.69
CA GLY A 109 1.10 -14.44 -1.78
C GLY A 109 -0.23 -13.87 -1.35
N PHE A 110 -1.20 -13.83 -2.26
CA PHE A 110 -2.54 -13.32 -1.95
C PHE A 110 -3.62 -14.31 -2.34
N TYR A 111 -4.69 -14.33 -1.56
CA TYR A 111 -5.94 -14.95 -1.93
C TYR A 111 -6.76 -13.96 -2.75
N LEU A 112 -7.32 -14.41 -3.87
CA LEU A 112 -8.34 -13.69 -4.61
C LEU A 112 -9.64 -14.49 -4.54
N TYR A 113 -10.64 -13.91 -3.88
CA TYR A 113 -11.99 -14.44 -3.73
C TYR A 113 -12.88 -13.95 -4.87
N GLY A 114 -13.76 -14.83 -5.35
CA GLY A 114 -14.73 -14.54 -6.41
C GLY A 114 -14.60 -15.46 -7.62
N GLU A 115 -15.51 -15.27 -8.58
CA GLU A 115 -15.55 -16.09 -9.79
C GLU A 115 -14.62 -15.52 -10.87
N VAL A 116 -13.42 -16.09 -10.98
CA VAL A 116 -12.46 -15.79 -12.05
C VAL A 116 -11.88 -17.07 -12.63
N ASN A 117 -11.72 -17.10 -13.96
CA ASN A 117 -11.05 -18.18 -14.66
C ASN A 117 -9.55 -18.17 -14.34
N ILE A 118 -8.96 -19.33 -14.03
CA ILE A 118 -7.54 -19.45 -13.68
C ILE A 118 -6.59 -18.98 -14.80
N SER A 119 -7.00 -19.10 -16.07
CA SER A 119 -6.22 -18.60 -17.22
C SER A 119 -6.25 -17.08 -17.31
N ASP A 120 -7.38 -16.45 -17.00
CA ASP A 120 -7.51 -15.00 -16.98
C ASP A 120 -6.78 -14.40 -15.77
N LEU A 121 -6.90 -15.02 -14.60
CA LEU A 121 -6.11 -14.67 -13.42
C LEU A 121 -4.61 -14.77 -13.72
N ARG A 122 -4.14 -15.86 -14.36
CA ARG A 122 -2.72 -16.00 -14.71
C ARG A 122 -2.23 -14.88 -15.63
N ARG A 123 -3.02 -14.47 -16.62
CA ARG A 123 -2.70 -13.33 -17.48
C ARG A 123 -2.70 -12.02 -16.69
N ALA A 124 -3.70 -11.82 -15.84
CA ALA A 124 -3.87 -10.61 -15.06
C ALA A 124 -2.72 -10.37 -14.07
N VAL A 125 -2.28 -11.38 -13.30
CA VAL A 125 -1.15 -11.23 -12.34
C VAL A 125 0.14 -10.87 -13.07
N ILE A 126 0.43 -11.50 -14.22
CA ILE A 126 1.64 -11.21 -15.01
C ILE A 126 1.59 -9.77 -15.56
N LEU A 127 0.45 -9.35 -16.12
CA LEU A 127 0.26 -8.00 -16.64
C LEU A 127 0.27 -6.94 -15.53
N ALA A 128 -0.37 -7.21 -14.39
CA ALA A 128 -0.38 -6.34 -13.22
C ALA A 128 1.03 -6.08 -12.67
N ARG A 129 1.82 -7.14 -12.48
CA ARG A 129 3.23 -7.02 -12.09
C ARG A 129 4.01 -6.17 -13.10
N HIS A 130 3.86 -6.47 -14.39
CA HIS A 130 4.52 -5.72 -15.46
C HIS A 130 4.18 -4.23 -15.38
N ARG A 131 2.89 -3.86 -15.43
CA ARG A 131 2.41 -2.46 -15.38
C ARG A 131 2.93 -1.70 -14.15
N LEU A 132 2.83 -2.30 -12.96
CA LEU A 132 3.42 -1.73 -11.73
C LEU A 132 4.92 -1.48 -11.87
N THR A 133 5.70 -2.46 -12.32
CA THR A 133 7.15 -2.30 -12.51
C THR A 133 7.53 -1.39 -13.67
N SER A 134 6.60 -1.08 -14.58
CA SER A 134 6.77 -0.16 -15.71
C SER A 134 6.38 1.30 -15.40
N GLY A 135 5.88 1.60 -14.20
CA GLY A 135 5.55 2.97 -13.77
C GLY A 135 4.08 3.24 -13.47
N GLU A 136 3.16 2.30 -13.71
CA GLU A 136 1.73 2.48 -13.43
C GLU A 136 1.42 2.27 -11.92
N TRP A 137 2.04 3.09 -11.07
CA TRP A 137 2.06 2.91 -9.62
C TRP A 137 0.71 3.16 -8.94
N ASP A 138 -0.21 3.90 -9.57
CA ASP A 138 -1.56 4.09 -9.03
C ASP A 138 -2.36 2.78 -8.97
N LEU A 139 -1.98 1.77 -9.74
CA LEU A 139 -2.55 0.41 -9.63
C LEU A 139 -2.25 -0.25 -8.28
N ALA A 140 -1.26 0.24 -7.52
CA ALA A 140 -0.98 -0.23 -6.16
C ALA A 140 -1.99 0.29 -5.13
N VAL A 141 -2.86 1.24 -5.47
CA VAL A 141 -3.90 1.78 -4.58
C VAL A 141 -5.27 1.36 -5.10
N HIS A 142 -6.17 0.95 -4.20
CA HIS A 142 -7.52 0.52 -4.57
C HIS A 142 -8.58 1.12 -3.60
N PRO A 143 -9.69 1.68 -4.11
CA PRO A 143 -10.66 2.41 -3.29
C PRO A 143 -11.38 1.55 -2.24
N ARG A 144 -11.47 0.23 -2.46
CA ARG A 144 -12.12 -0.72 -1.56
C ARG A 144 -11.12 -1.56 -0.73
N CYS A 145 -9.87 -1.11 -0.60
CA CYS A 145 -8.89 -1.75 0.27
C CYS A 145 -9.31 -1.69 1.75
N GLY A 146 -9.07 -2.76 2.51
CA GLY A 146 -9.34 -2.82 3.95
C GLY A 146 -8.60 -1.74 4.77
N THR A 147 -7.45 -1.27 4.30
CA THR A 147 -6.71 -0.15 4.91
C THR A 147 -7.56 1.11 5.04
N ASN A 148 -8.46 1.41 4.09
CA ASN A 148 -9.35 2.57 4.16
C ASN A 148 -10.30 2.49 5.35
N LEU A 149 -10.87 1.29 5.61
CA LEU A 149 -11.73 1.06 6.78
C LEU A 149 -10.93 1.13 8.09
N SER A 150 -9.72 0.59 8.13
CA SER A 150 -8.84 0.68 9.29
C SER A 150 -8.49 2.14 9.64
N VAL A 151 -8.19 2.96 8.63
CA VAL A 151 -7.92 4.40 8.81
C VAL A 151 -9.16 5.15 9.28
N ALA A 152 -10.33 4.90 8.68
CA ALA A 152 -11.60 5.49 9.12
C ALA A 152 -11.91 5.19 10.60
N MET A 153 -11.73 3.94 11.02
CA MET A 153 -11.94 3.49 12.40
C MET A 153 -10.93 4.13 13.37
N LEU A 154 -9.65 4.21 12.98
CA LEU A 154 -8.61 4.85 13.79
C LEU A 154 -8.87 6.34 13.99
N LEU A 155 -9.24 7.07 12.92
CA LEU A 155 -9.61 8.49 12.98
C LEU A 155 -10.84 8.70 13.85
N THR A 156 -11.90 7.92 13.64
CA THR A 156 -13.15 8.01 14.41
C THR A 156 -12.89 7.76 15.90
N ALA A 157 -12.14 6.71 16.24
CA ALA A 157 -11.79 6.39 17.62
C ALA A 157 -10.89 7.45 18.26
N GLY A 158 -9.88 7.95 17.54
CA GLY A 158 -8.98 8.99 18.03
C GLY A 158 -9.71 10.32 18.30
N LEU A 159 -10.58 10.74 17.38
CA LEU A 159 -11.40 11.94 17.56
C LEU A 159 -12.46 11.76 18.66
N ALA A 160 -13.06 10.57 18.81
CA ALA A 160 -13.99 10.27 19.90
C ALA A 160 -13.29 10.31 21.28
N VAL A 161 -12.05 9.82 21.39
CA VAL A 161 -11.23 9.98 22.60
C VAL A 161 -10.91 11.45 22.84
N GLY A 162 -10.59 12.22 21.79
CA GLY A 162 -10.40 13.68 21.89
C GLY A 162 -11.65 14.40 22.44
N VAL A 163 -12.84 14.08 21.91
CA VAL A 163 -14.14 14.57 22.40
C VAL A 163 -14.34 14.24 23.88
N HIS A 164 -14.03 13.01 24.27
CA HIS A 164 -14.17 12.55 25.65
C HIS A 164 -13.26 13.28 26.64
N LEU A 165 -12.05 13.65 26.21
CA LEU A 165 -11.06 14.37 27.02
C LEU A 165 -11.27 15.88 27.04
N LEU A 166 -11.85 16.47 25.98
CA LEU A 166 -11.97 17.93 25.81
C LEU A 166 -13.35 18.50 26.14
N LEU A 167 -14.43 17.72 25.97
CA LEU A 167 -15.79 18.18 26.26
C LEU A 167 -16.26 17.76 27.67
N PRO A 168 -17.17 18.51 28.31
CA PRO A 168 -17.79 18.09 29.57
C PRO A 168 -18.43 16.70 29.49
N PHE A 169 -18.41 15.96 30.60
CA PHE A 169 -19.06 14.66 30.76
C PHE A 169 -20.60 14.77 30.86
N ARG A 170 -21.22 15.38 29.85
CA ARG A 170 -22.67 15.59 29.74
C ARG A 170 -23.16 14.90 28.46
N PRO A 171 -24.30 14.18 28.50
CA PRO A 171 -24.66 13.24 27.43
C PRO A 171 -24.97 13.91 26.09
N ILE A 172 -25.49 15.15 26.10
CA ILE A 172 -25.83 15.89 24.88
C ILE A 172 -24.55 16.38 24.18
N GLU A 173 -23.64 16.99 24.94
CA GLU A 173 -22.36 17.49 24.46
C GLU A 173 -21.47 16.35 23.94
N GLN A 174 -21.42 15.22 24.63
CA GLN A 174 -20.70 14.03 24.17
C GLN A 174 -21.33 13.43 22.89
N LEU A 175 -22.67 13.40 22.77
CA LEU A 175 -23.35 12.91 21.57
C LEU A 175 -23.11 13.82 20.35
N ILE A 176 -23.19 15.14 20.52
CA ILE A 176 -22.90 16.13 19.46
C ILE A 176 -21.42 16.04 19.07
N GLY A 177 -20.51 15.97 20.06
CA GLY A 177 -19.08 15.82 19.81
C GLY A 177 -18.75 14.54 19.06
N LEU A 178 -19.35 13.40 19.44
CA LEU A 178 -19.18 12.12 18.75
C LEU A 178 -19.71 12.16 17.30
N GLY A 179 -20.84 12.83 17.07
CA GLY A 179 -21.36 13.06 15.72
C GLY A 179 -20.39 13.87 14.86
N LEU A 180 -19.85 14.97 15.40
CA LEU A 180 -18.85 15.79 14.71
C LEU A 180 -17.56 14.99 14.44
N ALA A 181 -17.06 14.24 15.43
CA ALA A 181 -15.89 13.37 15.29
C ALA A 181 -16.06 12.32 14.19
N ALA A 182 -17.23 11.68 14.12
CA ALA A 182 -17.55 10.69 13.09
C ALA A 182 -17.62 11.33 11.68
N THR A 183 -18.26 12.49 11.53
CA THR A 183 -18.32 13.21 10.25
C THR A 183 -16.93 13.66 9.81
N THR A 184 -16.14 14.29 10.69
CA THR A 184 -14.77 14.71 10.37
C THR A 184 -13.87 13.53 10.02
N ALA A 185 -14.00 12.39 10.72
CA ALA A 185 -13.28 11.17 10.36
C ALA A 185 -13.70 10.64 8.98
N ALA A 186 -15.00 10.63 8.67
CA ALA A 186 -15.51 10.17 7.38
C ALA A 186 -15.09 11.04 6.20
N GLU A 187 -14.96 12.36 6.39
CA GLU A 187 -14.43 13.29 5.37
C GLU A 187 -12.92 13.09 5.12
N LEU A 188 -12.13 12.85 6.17
CA LEU A 188 -10.67 12.70 6.06
C LEU A 188 -10.21 11.28 5.67
N ALA A 189 -11.02 10.26 5.94
CA ALA A 189 -10.63 8.86 5.76
C ALA A 189 -10.30 8.43 4.32
N PRO A 190 -10.97 8.90 3.24
CA PRO A 190 -10.64 8.49 1.87
C PRO A 190 -9.21 8.87 1.47
N ASP A 191 -8.84 10.12 1.71
CA ASP A 191 -7.52 10.67 1.34
C ASP A 191 -6.42 10.06 2.21
N LEU A 192 -6.62 10.03 3.53
CA LEU A 192 -5.65 9.44 4.46
C LEU A 192 -5.54 7.91 4.28
N GLY A 193 -6.62 7.25 3.87
CA GLY A 193 -6.62 5.83 3.49
C GLY A 193 -5.80 5.57 2.24
N SER A 194 -5.99 6.38 1.20
CA SER A 194 -5.18 6.36 -0.04
C SER A 194 -3.69 6.60 0.25
N MET A 195 -3.37 7.59 1.09
CA MET A 195 -1.98 7.85 1.52
C MET A 195 -1.40 6.68 2.34
N ALA A 196 -2.17 6.10 3.26
CA ALA A 196 -1.73 4.94 4.04
C ALA A 196 -1.49 3.72 3.15
N GLN A 197 -2.30 3.50 2.12
CA GLN A 197 -2.02 2.49 1.10
C GLN A 197 -0.68 2.78 0.39
N ARG A 198 -0.55 3.96 -0.23
CA ARG A 198 0.59 4.32 -1.08
C ARG A 198 1.94 4.29 -0.35
N TYR A 199 1.98 4.71 0.92
CA TYR A 199 3.24 4.89 1.66
C TYR A 199 3.49 3.86 2.76
N LEU A 200 2.46 3.19 3.30
CA LEU A 200 2.61 2.28 4.44
C LEU A 200 2.28 0.83 4.07
N THR A 201 1.12 0.57 3.45
CA THR A 201 0.65 -0.82 3.28
C THR A 201 0.97 -1.44 1.92
N THR A 202 1.48 -0.67 0.95
CA THR A 202 1.89 -1.17 -0.37
C THR A 202 3.31 -0.74 -0.75
N ALA A 203 3.91 -1.45 -1.71
CA ALA A 203 5.22 -1.18 -2.32
C ALA A 203 5.27 -1.78 -3.74
N ILE A 204 6.08 -1.26 -4.65
CA ILE A 204 6.13 -1.77 -6.03
C ILE A 204 6.83 -3.14 -6.08
N PRO A 205 6.26 -4.17 -6.73
CA PRO A 205 6.72 -5.57 -6.63
C PRO A 205 7.93 -5.89 -7.50
N PHE A 206 9.02 -5.13 -7.35
CA PHE A 206 10.28 -5.38 -8.05
C PHE A 206 10.93 -6.71 -7.64
N ASN A 207 10.78 -7.11 -6.37
CA ASN A 207 11.41 -8.28 -5.78
C ASN A 207 10.49 -9.51 -5.70
N LEU A 208 9.37 -9.54 -6.43
CA LEU A 208 8.46 -10.70 -6.44
C LEU A 208 8.60 -11.55 -7.70
N THR A 209 8.63 -12.88 -7.54
CA THR A 209 8.34 -13.87 -8.60
C THR A 209 6.96 -14.45 -8.40
N ILE A 210 6.28 -14.81 -9.50
CA ILE A 210 4.99 -15.52 -9.45
C ILE A 210 5.30 -17.02 -9.52
N ASP A 211 5.16 -17.73 -8.39
CA ASP A 211 5.57 -19.13 -8.28
C ASP A 211 4.47 -20.08 -8.81
N ASN A 212 3.23 -19.89 -8.36
CA ASN A 212 2.11 -20.75 -8.71
C ASN A 212 0.75 -20.06 -8.45
N ILE A 213 -0.31 -20.54 -9.09
CA ILE A 213 -1.69 -20.12 -8.85
C ILE A 213 -2.51 -21.37 -8.54
N ILE A 214 -2.95 -21.48 -7.28
CA ILE A 214 -3.58 -22.67 -6.72
C ILE A 214 -5.06 -22.37 -6.48
N ARG A 215 -5.97 -23.16 -7.08
CA ARG A 215 -7.40 -23.06 -6.75
C ARG A 215 -7.63 -23.59 -5.34
N THR A 216 -8.28 -22.80 -4.50
CA THR A 216 -8.52 -23.10 -3.09
C THR A 216 -9.99 -22.85 -2.70
N ARG A 217 -10.33 -23.14 -1.45
CA ARG A 217 -11.57 -22.71 -0.81
C ARG A 217 -11.23 -22.26 0.61
N ASP A 218 -11.97 -21.28 1.12
CA ASP A 218 -11.91 -20.95 2.55
C ASP A 218 -12.67 -21.97 3.42
N VAL A 219 -12.59 -21.77 4.74
CA VAL A 219 -13.32 -22.55 5.74
C VAL A 219 -14.85 -22.46 5.62
N TRP A 220 -15.37 -21.48 4.87
CA TRP A 220 -16.79 -21.30 4.57
C TRP A 220 -17.17 -21.85 3.18
N GLY A 221 -16.25 -22.53 2.49
CA GLY A 221 -16.46 -23.17 1.20
C GLY A 221 -16.44 -22.24 -0.02
N ARG A 222 -16.18 -20.94 0.16
CA ARG A 222 -16.14 -19.94 -0.91
C ARG A 222 -15.01 -20.23 -1.87
N HIS A 223 -15.24 -19.99 -3.17
CA HIS A 223 -14.21 -20.14 -4.18
C HIS A 223 -13.18 -19.01 -4.11
N ALA A 224 -11.91 -19.40 -4.08
CA ALA A 224 -10.77 -18.49 -4.18
C ALA A 224 -9.64 -19.12 -4.98
N HIS A 225 -8.67 -18.31 -5.38
CA HIS A 225 -7.37 -18.76 -5.85
C HIS A 225 -6.28 -18.13 -4.98
N PHE A 226 -5.28 -18.92 -4.60
CA PHE A 226 -4.08 -18.41 -3.94
C PHE A 226 -2.97 -18.23 -4.98
N VAL A 227 -2.56 -16.98 -5.17
CA VAL A 227 -1.42 -16.60 -6.02
C VAL A 227 -0.18 -16.60 -5.13
N LYS A 228 0.59 -17.70 -5.19
CA LYS A 228 1.84 -17.83 -4.44
C LYS A 228 2.95 -17.04 -5.13
N VAL A 229 3.73 -16.31 -4.34
CA VAL A 229 4.93 -15.60 -4.80
C VAL A 229 6.19 -16.06 -4.08
N GLY A 230 7.33 -15.81 -4.71
CA GLY A 230 8.67 -15.92 -4.15
C GLY A 230 9.36 -14.56 -4.09
N TRP A 231 10.45 -14.47 -3.33
CA TRP A 231 11.33 -13.29 -3.31
C TRP A 231 12.46 -13.47 -4.32
N GLN A 232 12.74 -12.43 -5.10
CA GLN A 232 13.83 -12.32 -6.07
C GLN A 232 14.73 -11.13 -5.73
N GLU A 233 16.04 -11.38 -5.69
CA GLU A 233 17.09 -10.36 -5.62
C GLU A 233 17.44 -9.75 -6.98
#